data_AF-A0A9E1QA94-F1
#
_entry.id   AF-A0A9E1QA94-F1
#
_cell.length_a   1.000
_cell.length_b   1.000
_cell.length_c   1.000
_cell.angle_alpha   90.00
_cell.angle_beta   90.00
_cell.angle_gamma   90.00
#
_symmetry.space_group_name_H-M   'P 1'
#
loop_
_entity.id
_entity.type
_entity.pdbx_description
1 polymer ?
#
loop_
_entity_poly.entity_id
_entity_poly.type
_entity_poly.pdbx_seq_one_letter_code
_entity_poly.pdbx_strand_id
1 'polypeptide(L)'
;HVNEAVEVFKSLTREITNTTIVDLRQTGSKKYIQDDGKYAVYVAYEIKKAAMFRFLKKMAKAETQIAPLVRTQVIRMCDDEISRLEE
;
A
#
# COMPACT_ATOMS: atom_id res chain seq x y z
N HIS A 1 -3.11 -12.38 -18.37
CA HIS A 1 -3.10 -10.91 -18.17
C HIS A 1 -3.88 -10.46 -16.93
N VAL A 2 -5.15 -10.83 -16.73
CA VAL A 2 -5.91 -10.43 -15.52
C VAL A 2 -5.26 -10.94 -14.21
N ASN A 3 -4.77 -12.18 -14.21
CA ASN A 3 -4.14 -12.78 -13.03
C ASN A 3 -2.80 -12.09 -12.65
N GLU A 4 -2.04 -11.67 -13.66
CA GLU A 4 -0.76 -10.99 -13.48
C GLU A 4 -0.94 -9.58 -12.90
N ALA A 5 -1.97 -8.85 -13.33
CA ALA A 5 -2.32 -7.55 -12.75
C ALA A 5 -2.72 -7.65 -11.28
N VAL A 6 -3.42 -8.72 -10.89
CA VAL A 6 -3.82 -8.99 -9.50
C VAL A 6 -2.60 -9.29 -8.63
N GLU A 7 -1.66 -10.10 -9.11
CA GLU A 7 -0.44 -10.40 -8.35
C GLU A 7 0.49 -9.18 -8.21
N VAL A 8 0.64 -8.40 -9.28
CA VAL A 8 1.34 -7.10 -9.23
C VAL A 8 0.68 -6.16 -8.22
N PHE A 9 -0.65 -6.06 -8.25
CA PHE A 9 -1.40 -5.21 -7.32
C PHE A 9 -1.18 -5.62 -5.85
N LYS A 10 -1.21 -6.92 -5.56
CA LYS A 10 -0.91 -7.46 -4.22
C LYS A 10 0.51 -7.16 -3.79
N SER A 11 1.49 -7.35 -4.68
CA SER A 11 2.90 -7.06 -4.40
C SER A 11 3.13 -5.59 -4.11
N LEU A 12 2.59 -4.69 -4.96
CA LEU A 12 2.66 -3.24 -4.76
C LEU A 12 2.06 -2.84 -3.41
N THR A 13 0.90 -3.40 -3.07
CA THR A 13 0.22 -3.12 -1.79
C THR A 13 1.10 -3.51 -0.59
N ARG A 14 1.79 -4.65 -0.68
CA ARG A 14 2.70 -5.12 0.37
C ARG A 14 3.95 -4.23 0.51
N GLU A 15 4.55 -3.84 -0.61
CA GLU A 15 5.72 -2.97 -0.64
C GLU A 15 5.40 -1.55 -0.12
N ILE A 16 4.21 -1.05 -0.46
CA ILE A 16 3.71 0.24 -0.01
C ILE A 16 3.50 0.27 1.50
N THR A 17 3.03 -0.82 2.11
CA THR A 17 2.89 -0.92 3.57
C THR A 17 4.24 -0.79 4.29
N ASN A 18 5.35 -1.13 3.62
CA ASN A 18 6.70 -0.99 4.15
C ASN A 18 7.32 0.40 3.88
N THR A 19 6.73 1.21 3.00
CA THR A 19 7.25 2.52 2.61
C THR A 19 6.49 3.63 3.36
N THR A 20 7.09 4.80 3.56
CA THR A 20 6.48 5.91 4.31
C THR A 20 5.19 6.38 3.65
N ILE A 21 4.04 5.90 4.14
CA ILE A 21 2.73 6.34 3.67
C ILE A 21 2.41 7.67 4.35
N VAL A 22 2.18 8.70 3.54
CA VAL A 22 1.98 10.10 3.97
C VAL A 22 0.73 10.30 4.86
N ASP A 23 -0.22 9.36 4.84
CA ASP A 23 -1.48 9.43 5.58
C ASP A 23 -1.64 8.29 6.62
N LEU A 24 -0.52 7.72 7.04
CA LEU A 24 -0.47 6.66 8.04
C LEU A 24 -0.55 7.28 9.44
N ARG A 25 -1.61 7.01 10.20
CA ARG A 25 -1.72 7.41 11.60
C ARG A 25 -1.29 6.26 12.50
N GLN A 26 -0.31 6.51 13.36
CA GLN A 26 0.07 5.57 14.39
C GLN A 26 -0.96 5.64 15.53
N THR A 27 -1.80 4.61 15.64
CA THR A 27 -2.88 4.55 16.66
C THR A 27 -2.40 4.02 18.00
N GLY A 28 -1.22 3.40 18.02
CA GLY A 28 -0.56 2.96 19.25
C GLY A 28 0.78 2.29 18.96
N SER A 29 1.70 2.38 19.91
CA SER A 29 2.91 1.55 19.91
C SER A 29 3.13 0.93 21.28
N LYS A 30 3.63 -0.31 21.28
CA LYS A 30 4.09 -0.99 22.48
C LYS A 30 5.50 -1.50 22.27
N LYS A 31 6.41 -1.01 23.12
CA LYS A 31 7.83 -1.36 23.09
C LYS A 31 8.10 -2.38 24.19
N TYR A 32 8.72 -3.49 23.81
CA TYR A 32 9.20 -4.53 24.71
C TYR A 32 10.71 -4.60 24.61
N ILE A 33 11.37 -4.85 25.73
CA ILE A 33 12.78 -5.24 25.78
C ILE A 33 12.78 -6.76 25.79
N GLN A 34 13.46 -7.36 24.83
CA GLN A 34 13.64 -8.80 24.73
C GLN A 34 14.80 -9.25 25.62
N ASP A 35 14.80 -10.53 25.99
CA ASP A 35 15.79 -11.10 26.90
C ASP A 35 17.24 -11.04 26.36
N ASP A 36 17.40 -10.85 25.04
CA ASP A 36 18.69 -10.65 24.37
C ASP A 36 19.14 -9.17 24.31
N GLY A 37 18.42 -8.28 25.00
CA GLY A 37 18.70 -6.85 25.04
C GLY A 37 18.19 -6.06 23.83
N LYS A 38 17.52 -6.70 22.86
CA LYS A 38 16.93 -6.00 21.70
C LYS A 38 15.58 -5.38 22.04
N TYR A 39 15.17 -4.39 21.24
CA TYR A 39 13.86 -3.77 21.35
C TYR A 39 12.92 -4.34 20.29
N ALA A 40 11.77 -4.87 20.73
CA ALA A 40 10.65 -5.17 19.86
C ALA A 40 9.60 -4.07 19.97
N VAL A 41 9.28 -3.40 18.86
CA VAL A 41 8.23 -2.37 18.80
C VAL A 41 7.11 -2.88 17.93
N TYR A 42 5.93 -3.05 18.52
CA TYR A 42 4.71 -3.32 17.77
C TYR A 42 3.99 -2.00 17.54
N VAL A 43 3.76 -1.66 16.27
CA VAL A 43 3.11 -0.41 15.88
C VAL A 43 1.79 -0.75 15.19
N ALA A 44 0.70 -0.14 15.64
CA ALA A 44 -0.58 -0.19 14.96
C ALA A 44 -0.70 1.05 14.06
N TYR A 45 -0.99 0.80 12.79
CA TYR A 45 -1.16 1.84 11.78
C TYR A 45 -2.59 1.84 11.25
N GLU A 46 -3.18 3.03 11.14
CA GLU A 46 -4.46 3.27 10.49
C GLU A 46 -4.23 4.10 9.23
N ILE A 47 -4.90 3.72 8.14
CA ILE A 47 -4.93 4.48 6.90
C ILE A 47 -6.34 4.53 6.34
N LYS A 48 -6.74 5.70 5.85
CA LYS A 48 -7.97 5.81 5.05
C LYS A 48 -7.80 5.03 3.75
N LYS A 49 -8.71 4.11 3.45
CA LYS A 49 -8.64 3.29 2.22
C LYS A 49 -8.48 4.13 0.95
N ALA A 50 -9.19 5.25 0.83
CA ALA A 50 -9.04 6.17 -0.31
C ALA A 50 -7.62 6.73 -0.44
N ALA A 51 -6.98 7.09 0.68
CA ALA A 51 -5.58 7.57 0.69
C ALA A 51 -4.60 6.45 0.27
N MET A 52 -4.85 5.21 0.69
CA MET A 52 -4.08 4.03 0.26
C MET A 52 -4.15 3.86 -1.27
N PHE A 53 -5.36 3.89 -1.86
CA PHE A 53 -5.53 3.73 -3.30
C PHE A 53 -4.95 4.90 -4.10
N ARG A 54 -5.05 6.14 -3.60
CA ARG A 54 -4.40 7.32 -4.22
C ARG A 54 -2.87 7.16 -4.25
N PHE A 55 -2.29 6.61 -3.19
CA PHE A 55 -0.85 6.35 -3.13
C PHE A 55 -0.43 5.20 -4.06
N LEU A 56 -1.19 4.10 -4.07
CA LEU A 56 -1.03 2.98 -5.03
C LEU A 56 -1.04 3.47 -6.47
N LYS A 57 -2.00 4.33 -6.83
CA LYS A 57 -2.09 4.96 -8.16
C LYS A 57 -0.83 5.76 -8.49
N LYS A 58 -0.30 6.53 -7.53
CA LYS A 58 0.93 7.32 -7.72
C LYS A 58 2.14 6.41 -7.99
N MET A 59 2.28 5.32 -7.23
CA MET A 59 3.36 4.34 -7.40
C MET A 59 3.25 3.61 -8.74
N ALA A 60 2.05 3.12 -9.08
CA ALA A 60 1.80 2.46 -10.35
C ALA A 60 2.10 3.37 -11.56
N LYS A 61 1.87 4.69 -11.46
CA LYS A 61 2.26 5.65 -12.50
C LYS A 61 3.77 5.83 -12.65
N ALA A 62 4.52 5.71 -11.56
CA ALA A 62 5.98 5.85 -11.55
C ALA A 62 6.71 4.56 -11.96
N GLU A 63 6.03 3.42 -11.91
CA GLU A 63 6.59 2.11 -12.22
C GLU A 63 6.84 1.93 -13.74
N THR A 64 8.10 1.68 -14.08
CA THR A 64 8.59 1.56 -15.47
C THR A 64 8.93 0.12 -15.85
N GLN A 65 9.09 -0.78 -14.88
CA GLN A 65 9.48 -2.18 -15.10
C GLN A 65 8.30 -3.10 -15.43
N ILE A 66 7.06 -2.59 -15.34
CA ILE A 66 5.84 -3.36 -15.59
C ILE A 66 5.28 -3.03 -16.98
N ALA A 67 4.76 -4.06 -17.66
CA ALA A 67 4.12 -3.92 -18.97
C ALA A 67 3.05 -2.81 -18.96
N PRO A 68 3.02 -1.91 -19.96
CA PRO A 68 2.11 -0.75 -19.98
C PRO A 68 0.63 -1.12 -19.82
N LEU A 69 0.20 -2.25 -20.37
CA LEU A 69 -1.18 -2.74 -20.26
C LEU A 69 -1.55 -3.09 -18.82
N VAL A 70 -0.66 -3.80 -18.12
CA VAL A 70 -0.84 -4.20 -16.71
C VAL A 70 -0.85 -2.97 -15.81
N ARG A 71 0.05 -2.02 -16.07
CA ARG A 71 0.09 -0.72 -15.37
C ARG A 71 -1.23 0.04 -15.51
N THR A 72 -1.79 0.11 -16.72
CA THR A 72 -3.08 0.77 -16.96
C THR A 72 -4.22 0.07 -16.23
N GLN A 73 -4.22 -1.27 -16.18
CA GLN A 73 -5.22 -2.04 -15.43
C GLN A 73 -5.15 -1.76 -13.92
N VAL A 74 -3.94 -1.75 -13.35
CA VAL A 74 -3.72 -1.41 -11.93
C VAL A 74 -4.19 0.00 -11.60
N ILE A 75 -3.89 0.98 -12.46
CA ILE A 75 -4.34 2.38 -12.28
C ILE A 75 -5.87 2.45 -12.30
N ARG A 76 -6.52 1.77 -13.25
CA ARG A 76 -7.98 1.73 -13.35
C ARG A 76 -8.62 1.10 -12.11
N MET A 77 -8.07 -0.02 -11.63
CA MET A 77 -8.56 -0.66 -10.39
C MET A 77 -8.46 0.28 -9.18
N CYS A 78 -7.37 1.07 -9.08
CA CYS A 78 -7.26 2.07 -8.02
C CYS A 78 -8.31 3.18 -8.17
N ASP A 79 -8.60 3.61 -9.39
CA ASP A 79 -9.60 4.65 -9.66
C ASP A 79 -11.02 4.19 -9.34
N ASP A 80 -11.39 2.98 -9.77
CA ASP A 80 -12.69 2.39 -9.48
C ASP A 80 -12.92 2.28 -7.96
N GLU A 81 -11.87 1.90 -7.21
CA GLU A 81 -11.91 1.81 -5.75
C GLU A 81 -11.95 3.17 -5.04
N ILE A 82 -11.26 4.19 -5.55
CA ILE A 82 -11.34 5.56 -5.02
C ILE A 82 -12.76 6.10 -5.22
N SER A 83 -13.32 5.96 -6.43
CA SER A 83 -14.69 6.40 -6.72
C SER A 83 -15.70 5.74 -5.80
N ARG A 84 -15.62 4.42 -5.60
CA ARG A 84 -16.50 3.69 -4.68
C ARG A 84 -16.42 4.17 -3.22
N LEU A 85 -15.27 4.67 -2.78
CA LEU A 85 -15.04 5.11 -1.40
C LEU A 85 -15.38 6.59 -1.18
N GLU A 86 -15.58 7.35 -2.25
CA GLU A 86 -15.84 8.80 -2.21
C GLU A 86 -17.28 9.17 -2.64
N GLU A 87 -18.09 8.18 -3.06
CA GLU A 87 -19.56 8.26 -3.15
C GLU A 87 -20.24 8.23 -1.77
#